data_AF-A0A7K0G648-F1
#
_entry.id   AF-A0A7K0G648-F1
#
_cell.length_a   1.000
_cell.length_b   1.000
_cell.length_c   1.000
_cell.angle_alpha   90.00
_cell.angle_beta   90.00
_cell.angle_gamma   90.00
#
_symmetry.space_group_name_H-M   'P 1'
#
loop_
_entity.id
_entity.type
_entity.pdbx_description
1 polymer ?
#
loop_
_entity_poly.entity_id
_entity_poly.type
_entity_poly.pdbx_seq_one_letter_code
_entity_poly.pdbx_strand_id
1 'polypeptide(L)' 'MTGSNILDTNIVIELFKGNSTITAFLETLEEEINIPFAVLGELYLGAYRSANPKKHIKQINSFLERLKLLHLTRGI' A
#
# COMPACT_ATOMS: atom_id res chain seq x y z
N MET A 1 14.44 17.00 -8.86
CA MET A 1 13.18 16.53 -9.50
C MET A 1 12.15 16.45 -8.38
N THR A 2 11.01 17.11 -8.51
CA THR A 2 9.92 17.04 -7.52
C THR A 2 8.90 16.01 -8.01
N GLY A 3 9.17 14.73 -7.79
CA GLY A 3 8.24 13.64 -8.07
C GLY A 3 7.82 12.96 -6.77
N SER A 4 6.53 12.71 -6.59
CA SER A 4 6.03 11.89 -5.48
C SER A 4 6.01 10.42 -5.91
N ASN A 5 6.58 9.53 -5.09
CA ASN A 5 6.52 8.08 -5.36
C ASN A 5 5.10 7.58 -5.07
N ILE A 6 4.42 7.00 -6.06
CA ILE A 6 3.05 6.49 -5.93
C ILE A 6 3.06 4.98 -6.11
N LEU A 7 2.53 4.24 -5.13
CA LEU A 7 2.42 2.79 -5.22
C LEU A 7 1.19 2.38 -6.03
N ASP A 8 1.40 1.43 -6.95
CA ASP A 8 0.34 0.64 -7.57
C ASP A 8 -0.07 -0.54 -6.67
N THR A 9 -1.27 -1.07 -6.87
CA THR A 9 -1.82 -2.22 -6.16
C THR A 9 -0.92 -3.44 -6.24
N ASN A 10 -0.29 -3.70 -7.40
CA ASN A 10 0.61 -4.84 -7.58
C ASN A 10 1.82 -4.78 -6.65
N ILE A 11 2.40 -3.59 -6.46
CA ILE A 11 3.54 -3.41 -5.55
C ILE A 11 3.11 -3.65 -4.11
N VAL A 12 1.94 -3.17 -3.70
CA VAL A 12 1.39 -3.41 -2.35
C VAL A 12 1.11 -4.90 -2.12
N ILE A 13 0.58 -5.61 -3.12
CA ILE A 13 0.35 -7.07 -3.04
C ILE A 13 1.66 -7.82 -2.87
N GLU A 14 2.72 -7.45 -3.59
CA GLU A 14 4.02 -8.08 -3.45
C GLU A 14 4.69 -7.78 -2.10
N LEU A 15 4.50 -6.57 -1.55
CA LEU A 15 4.88 -6.26 -0.16
C LEU A 15 4.16 -7.17 0.83
N PHE A 16 2.86 -7.43 0.61
CA PHE A 16 2.08 -8.35 1.45
C PHE A 16 2.56 -9.79 1.37
N LYS A 17 3.17 -10.19 0.26
CA LYS A 17 3.82 -11.49 0.10
C LYS A 17 5.23 -11.54 0.71
N GLY A 18 5.75 -10.42 1.22
CA GLY A 18 7.08 -10.34 1.81
C GLY A 18 8.20 -10.30 0.79
N ASN A 19 7.96 -9.74 -0.41
CA ASN A 19 8.98 -9.61 -1.44
C ASN A 19 10.12 -8.67 -0.99
N SER A 20 11.25 -9.26 -0.60
CA SER A 20 12.39 -8.54 -0.04
C SER A 20 13.07 -7.58 -1.04
N THR A 21 13.02 -7.88 -2.35
CA THR A 21 13.57 -7.00 -3.38
C THR A 21 12.80 -5.68 -3.44
N ILE A 22 11.48 -5.74 -3.35
CA ILE A 22 10.63 -4.53 -3.33
C ILE A 22 10.85 -3.77 -2.04
N THR A 23 10.89 -4.44 -0.88
CA THR A 23 11.15 -3.78 0.40
C THR A 23 12.48 -3.03 0.38
N ALA A 24 13.56 -3.70 -0.06
CA ALA A 24 14.88 -3.08 -0.16
C ALA A 24 14.90 -1.88 -1.12
N PHE A 25 14.19 -1.97 -2.24
CA PHE A 25 14.06 -0.84 -3.18
C PHE A 25 13.34 0.35 -2.54
N LEU A 26 12.21 0.12 -1.87
CA LEU A 26 11.45 1.19 -1.22
C LEU A 26 12.24 1.86 -0.08
N GLU A 27 13.09 1.10 0.62
CA GLU A 27 14.00 1.64 1.63
C GLU A 27 15.10 2.55 1.05
N THR A 28 15.38 2.47 -0.26
CA THR A 28 16.32 3.37 -0.94
C THR A 28 15.72 4.71 -1.35
N LEU A 29 14.38 4.84 -1.29
CA LEU A 29 13.69 6.06 -1.69
C LEU A 29 13.79 7.11 -0.58
N GLU A 30 14.32 8.28 -0.94
CA GLU A 30 14.40 9.42 -0.02
C GLU A 30 13.09 10.22 0.02
N GLU A 31 12.27 10.15 -1.03
CA GLU A 31 10.98 10.86 -1.08
C GLU A 31 9.82 10.06 -0.49
N GLU A 32 8.78 10.79 -0.09
CA GLU A 32 7.56 10.21 0.44
C GLU A 32 6.87 9.25 -0.54
N ILE A 33 6.46 8.11 0.00
CA ILE A 33 5.69 7.08 -0.69
C ILE A 33 4.20 7.31 -0.41
N ASN A 34 3.44 7.48 -1.47
CA ASN A 34 2.01 7.76 -1.45
C ASN A 34 1.21 6.57 -1.98
N ILE A 35 0.02 6.35 -1.44
CA ILE A 35 -0.90 5.32 -1.90
C ILE A 35 -2.20 5.97 -2.37
N PRO A 36 -2.59 5.78 -3.64
CA PRO A 36 -3.85 6.27 -4.14
C PRO A 36 -5.04 5.63 -3.42
N PHE A 37 -6.12 6.38 -3.24
CA PHE A 37 -7.37 5.82 -2.75
C PHE A 37 -7.93 4.68 -3.62
N ALA A 38 -7.71 4.75 -4.93
CA ALA A 38 -8.10 3.69 -5.85
C ALA A 38 -7.44 2.37 -5.47
N VAL A 39 -6.14 2.40 -5.11
CA VAL A 39 -5.38 1.23 -4.64
C VAL A 39 -5.96 0.68 -3.34
N LEU A 40 -6.38 1.53 -2.39
CA LEU A 40 -7.08 1.06 -1.19
C LEU A 40 -8.40 0.36 -1.54
N GLY A 41 -9.18 0.93 -2.47
CA GLY A 41 -10.42 0.32 -2.97
C GLY A 41 -10.19 -1.05 -3.58
N GLU A 42 -9.16 -1.19 -4.42
CA GLU A 42 -8.77 -2.47 -5.03
C GLU A 42 -8.32 -3.51 -4.01
N LEU A 43 -7.52 -3.11 -3.02
CA LEU A 43 -7.08 -3.99 -1.94
C LEU A 43 -8.25 -4.52 -1.11
N TYR A 44 -9.17 -3.65 -0.70
CA TYR A 44 -10.37 -4.09 0.03
C TYR A 44 -11.27 -4.97 -0.84
N LEU A 45 -11.49 -4.61 -2.12
CA LEU A 45 -12.26 -5.45 -3.04
C LEU A 45 -11.64 -6.84 -3.19
N GLY A 46 -10.32 -6.93 -3.35
CA GLY A 46 -9.57 -8.18 -3.41
C GLY A 46 -9.65 -8.98 -2.11
N ALA A 47 -9.60 -8.31 -0.95
CA ALA A 47 -9.77 -8.95 0.35
C ALA A 47 -11.17 -9.57 0.50
N TYR A 48 -12.23 -8.81 0.19
CA TYR A 48 -13.61 -9.30 0.28
C TYR A 48 -13.91 -10.45 -0.69
N ARG A 49 -13.25 -10.49 -1.85
CA ARG A 49 -13.40 -11.58 -2.83
C ARG A 49 -12.57 -12.82 -2.52
N SER A 50 -11.64 -12.74 -1.57
CA SER A 50 -10.74 -13.84 -1.23
C SER A 50 -11.43 -14.94 -0.40
N ALA A 51 -10.82 -16.12 -0.35
CA ALA A 51 -11.29 -17.22 0.50
C ALA A 51 -11.19 -16.92 2.01
N ASN A 52 -10.41 -15.91 2.43
CA ASN A 52 -10.29 -15.52 3.83
C ASN A 52 -10.25 -13.99 4.00
N PRO A 53 -11.41 -13.31 3.89
CA PRO A 53 -11.48 -11.85 3.95
C PRO A 53 -10.93 -11.26 5.24
N LYS A 54 -11.18 -11.91 6.39
CA LYS A 54 -10.72 -11.43 7.70
C LYS A 54 -9.19 -11.33 7.77
N LYS A 55 -8.49 -12.33 7.23
CA LYS A 55 -7.01 -12.33 7.17
C LYS A 55 -6.50 -11.16 6.34
N HIS A 56 -7.05 -10.96 5.14
CA HIS A 56 -6.58 -9.92 4.23
C HIS A 56 -6.94 -8.51 4.70
N ILE A 57 -8.13 -8.31 5.29
CA ILE A 57 -8.50 -7.02 5.91
C ILE A 57 -7.54 -6.69 7.06
N LYS A 58 -7.21 -7.66 7.92
CA LYS A 58 -6.23 -7.45 9.00
C LYS A 58 -4.87 -7.06 8.45
N GLN A 59 -4.43 -7.71 7.36
CA GLN A 59 -3.16 -7.39 6.71
C GLN A 59 -3.15 -5.97 6.12
N ILE A 60 -4.22 -5.55 5.46
CA ILE A 60 -4.39 -4.17 4.96
C ILE A 60 -4.31 -3.18 6.11
N ASN A 61 -5.06 -3.40 7.19
CA ASN A 61 -5.05 -2.48 8.33
C ASN A 61 -3.67 -2.38 8.99
N SER A 62 -2.98 -3.51 9.19
CA SER A 62 -1.60 -3.50 9.73
C SER A 62 -0.59 -2.82 8.80
N PHE A 63 -0.82 -2.85 7.48
CA PHE A 63 -0.02 -2.09 6.53
C PHE A 63 -0.27 -0.58 6.63
N LEU A 64 -1.54 -0.17 6.77
CA LEU A 64 -1.91 1.24 6.94
C LEU A 64 -1.41 1.82 8.27
N GLU A 65 -1.28 1.01 9.32
CA GLU A 65 -0.67 1.42 10.60
C GLU A 65 0.84 1.64 10.50
N ARG A 66 1.53 0.89 9.62
CA ARG A 66 3.00 0.96 9.44
C ARG A 66 3.42 2.07 8.50
N LEU A 67 2.58 2.38 7.52
CA LEU A 67 2.71 3.62 6.79
C LEU A 67 2.52 4.74 7.80
N LYS A 68 3.53 5.61 7.94
CA LYS A 68 3.28 6.95 8.47
C LYS A 68 2.18 7.50 7.57
N LEU A 69 0.93 7.50 8.06
CA LEU A 69 -0.23 7.99 7.32
C LEU A 69 0.05 9.46 7.00
N LEU A 70 0.71 9.68 5.87
CA LEU A 70 0.86 10.99 5.29
C LEU A 70 -0.53 11.45 4.98
N HIS A 71 -0.83 12.63 5.52
CA HIS A 71 -2.13 13.23 5.45
C HIS A 71 -2.70 13.02 4.06
N LEU A 72 -3.79 12.28 4.05
CA LEU A 72 -4.60 12.06 2.90
C LEU A 72 -5.20 13.42 2.55
N THR A 73 -4.46 14.18 1.76
CA THR A 73 -4.86 15.51 1.34
C THR A 73 -6.00 15.28 0.37
N ARG A 74 -7.22 15.54 0.84
CA ARG A 74 -8.41 15.65 -0.02
C ARG A 74 -8.08 16.67 -1.12
N GLY A 75 -7.82 16.19 -2.32
CA GLY A 75 -7.88 16.99 -3.54
C GLY A 75 -9.32 17.10 -4.02
N ILE A 76 -10.21 17.61 -3.17
CA ILE A 76 -11.56 18.05 -3.53
C ILE A 76 -11.70 19.49 -3.08
#